data_AF-A0A9W4WQI4-F1
#
_entry.id   AF-A0A9W4WQI4-F1
#
_cell.length_a   1.000
_cell.length_b   1.000
_cell.length_c   1.000
_cell.angle_alpha   90.00
_cell.angle_beta   90.00
_cell.angle_gamma   90.00
#
_symmetry.space_group_name_H-M   'P 1'
#
loop_
_entity.id
_entity.type
_entity.pdbx_description
1 polymer ?
#
loop_
_entity_poly.entity_id
_entity_poly.type
_entity_poly.pdbx_seq_one_letter_code
_entity_poly.pdbx_strand_id
1 'polypeptide(L)'
;MVENIDDSNLITSNLGELYDNTKHVENSKALSGYRDWITYFKNVVRKELDADWFKVQCAVYKKVRGGKVNYADSELKYISKLKEGLRGVNMTLKDFELLILLKVRSNQEFHGNETQEHAKQRLQIFPEEIGFFKEPLLKLFNALEIWNI
;
A
#
# COMPACT_ATOMS: atom_id res chain seq x y z
N MET A 1 20.75 39.28 35.95
CA MET A 1 19.45 39.03 35.31
C MET A 1 19.75 38.63 33.88
N VAL A 2 18.98 37.69 33.31
CA VAL A 2 19.10 37.06 31.98
C VAL A 2 19.77 35.68 32.02
N GLU A 3 18.96 34.63 32.11
CA GLU A 3 19.30 33.27 31.63
C GLU A 3 18.07 32.34 31.40
N ASN A 4 16.81 32.80 31.54
CA ASN A 4 15.64 31.89 31.59
C ASN A 4 14.71 31.91 30.36
N ILE A 5 14.99 32.70 29.32
CA ILE A 5 14.05 32.87 28.19
C ILE A 5 14.37 31.90 27.02
N ASP A 6 15.62 31.44 26.89
CA ASP A 6 16.05 30.59 25.75
C ASP A 6 15.74 29.10 26.00
N ASP A 7 16.03 28.60 27.20
CA ASP A 7 15.78 27.21 27.59
C ASP A 7 14.29 26.84 27.59
N SER A 8 13.42 27.75 28.03
CA SER A 8 11.97 27.49 28.05
C SER A 8 11.36 27.37 26.65
N ASN A 9 11.91 28.10 25.67
CA ASN A 9 11.47 28.02 24.27
C ASN A 9 12.01 26.75 23.60
N LEU A 10 13.26 26.37 23.90
CA LEU A 10 13.86 25.14 23.42
C LEU A 10 13.12 23.89 23.95
N ILE A 11 12.78 23.88 25.24
CA ILE A 11 12.01 22.79 25.87
C ILE A 11 10.62 22.67 25.24
N THR A 12 9.96 23.81 24.98
CA THR A 12 8.61 23.82 24.37
C THR A 12 8.64 23.33 22.92
N SER A 13 9.65 23.72 22.14
CA SER A 13 9.86 23.24 20.76
C SER A 13 10.11 21.74 20.72
N ASN A 14 11.01 21.24 21.58
CA ASN A 14 11.33 19.82 21.66
C ASN A 14 10.13 18.96 22.10
N LEU A 15 9.28 19.47 23.01
CA LEU A 15 8.04 18.79 23.40
C LEU A 15 7.03 18.73 22.26
N GLY A 16 6.91 19.79 21.45
CA GLY A 16 6.08 19.80 20.25
C GLY A 16 6.54 18.76 19.22
N GLU A 17 7.85 18.73 18.93
CA GLU A 17 8.43 17.74 18.01
C GLU A 17 8.27 16.31 18.53
N LEU A 18 8.48 16.07 19.83
CA LEU A 18 8.26 14.76 20.43
C LEU A 18 6.79 14.34 20.36
N TYR A 19 5.85 15.25 20.59
CA TYR A 19 4.42 14.96 20.50
C TYR A 19 3.99 14.63 19.07
N ASP A 20 4.43 15.42 18.09
CA ASP A 20 4.14 15.18 16.67
C ASP A 20 4.79 13.88 16.17
N ASN A 21 6.04 13.60 16.58
CA ASN A 21 6.71 12.34 16.28
C ASN A 21 5.99 11.15 16.94
N THR A 22 5.54 11.28 18.19
CA THR A 22 4.82 10.20 18.90
C THR A 22 3.48 9.92 18.23
N LYS A 23 2.73 10.96 17.87
CA LYS A 23 1.47 10.84 17.12
C LYS A 23 1.68 10.23 15.74
N HIS A 24 2.76 10.60 15.05
CA HIS A 24 3.15 9.99 13.77
C HIS A 24 3.48 8.50 13.95
N VAL A 25 4.25 8.13 14.98
CA VAL A 25 4.61 6.74 15.29
C VAL A 25 3.38 5.90 15.68
N GLU A 26 2.46 6.45 16.48
CA GLU A 26 1.22 5.77 16.87
C GLU A 26 0.28 5.57 15.68
N ASN A 27 0.09 6.62 14.86
CA ASN A 27 -0.67 6.53 13.62
C ASN A 27 -0.05 5.52 12.66
N SER A 28 1.27 5.56 12.51
CA SER A 28 2.05 4.62 11.70
C SER A 28 1.81 3.18 12.20
N LYS A 29 1.99 2.90 13.49
CA LYS A 29 1.75 1.56 14.07
C LYS A 29 0.30 1.09 13.87
N ALA A 30 -0.68 1.96 14.09
CA ALA A 30 -2.08 1.65 13.81
C ALA A 30 -2.32 1.31 12.33
N LEU A 31 -1.77 2.11 11.41
CA LEU A 31 -1.84 1.86 9.96
C LEU A 31 -1.20 0.53 9.56
N SER A 32 -0.06 0.15 10.16
CA SER A 32 0.55 -1.17 9.93
C SER A 32 -0.36 -2.32 10.39
N GLY A 33 -1.00 -2.17 11.55
CA GLY A 33 -1.94 -3.16 12.07
C GLY A 33 -3.16 -3.33 11.16
N TYR A 34 -3.77 -2.21 10.73
CA TYR A 34 -4.88 -2.24 9.78
C TYR A 34 -4.47 -2.82 8.42
N ARG A 35 -3.26 -2.54 7.93
CA ARG A 35 -2.71 -3.12 6.69
C ARG A 35 -2.65 -4.65 6.74
N ASP A 36 -2.32 -5.21 7.90
CA ASP A 36 -2.24 -6.65 8.09
C ASP A 36 -3.63 -7.28 8.12
N TRP A 37 -4.59 -6.66 8.82
CA TRP A 37 -6.00 -7.07 8.78
C TRP A 37 -6.62 -6.98 7.38
N ILE A 38 -6.30 -5.94 6.62
CA ILE A 38 -6.72 -5.83 5.21
C ILE A 38 -6.12 -6.97 4.38
N THR A 39 -4.87 -7.35 4.64
CA THR A 39 -4.22 -8.49 3.96
C THR A 39 -4.93 -9.80 4.29
N TYR A 40 -5.26 -9.99 5.56
CA TYR A 40 -6.05 -11.15 6.00
C TYR A 40 -7.41 -11.19 5.31
N PHE A 41 -8.16 -10.08 5.33
CA PHE A 41 -9.47 -10.00 4.69
C PHE A 41 -9.39 -10.23 3.17
N LYS A 42 -8.39 -9.68 2.48
CA LYS A 42 -8.14 -9.98 1.06
C LYS A 42 -7.96 -11.48 0.80
N ASN A 43 -7.28 -12.19 1.69
CA ASN A 43 -7.11 -13.64 1.56
C ASN A 43 -8.42 -14.41 1.75
N VAL A 44 -9.33 -13.91 2.57
CA VAL A 44 -10.71 -14.45 2.70
C VAL A 44 -11.47 -14.21 1.40
N VAL A 45 -11.50 -12.97 0.90
CA VAL A 45 -12.17 -12.63 -0.37
C VAL A 45 -11.59 -13.42 -1.55
N ARG A 46 -10.28 -13.68 -1.55
CA ARG A 46 -9.63 -14.55 -2.53
C ARG A 46 -10.21 -15.96 -2.54
N LYS A 47 -10.48 -16.55 -1.37
CA LYS A 47 -11.06 -17.90 -1.28
C LYS A 47 -12.48 -17.94 -1.84
N GLU A 48 -13.26 -16.89 -1.61
CA GLU A 48 -14.64 -16.79 -2.13
C GLU A 48 -14.69 -16.64 -3.66
N LEU A 49 -13.69 -16.00 -4.26
CA LEU A 49 -13.66 -15.71 -5.70
C LEU A 49 -12.80 -16.69 -6.52
N ASP A 50 -12.01 -17.52 -5.85
CA ASP A 50 -11.16 -18.56 -6.43
C ASP A 50 -10.42 -18.12 -7.71
N ALA A 51 -10.72 -18.72 -8.87
CA ALA A 51 -10.05 -18.45 -10.14
C ALA A 51 -10.20 -17.00 -10.63
N ASP A 52 -11.27 -16.30 -10.25
CA ASP A 52 -11.51 -14.92 -10.67
C ASP A 52 -10.74 -13.90 -9.83
N TRP A 53 -10.21 -14.29 -8.67
CA TRP A 53 -9.54 -13.39 -7.74
C TRP A 53 -8.42 -12.59 -8.41
N PHE A 54 -7.60 -13.22 -9.25
CA PHE A 54 -6.49 -12.52 -9.88
C PHE A 54 -6.97 -11.36 -10.76
N LYS A 55 -8.05 -11.57 -11.52
CA LYS A 55 -8.65 -10.54 -12.39
C LYS A 55 -9.28 -9.42 -11.57
N VAL A 56 -9.96 -9.77 -10.47
CA VAL A 56 -10.51 -8.80 -9.51
C VAL A 56 -9.40 -7.95 -8.89
N GLN A 57 -8.35 -8.61 -8.39
CA GLN A 57 -7.23 -7.94 -7.74
C GLN A 57 -6.56 -6.95 -8.71
N CYS A 58 -6.25 -7.36 -9.93
CA CYS A 58 -5.67 -6.48 -10.94
C CYS A 58 -6.57 -5.27 -11.22
N ALA A 59 -7.87 -5.49 -11.45
CA ALA A 59 -8.81 -4.41 -11.76
C ALA A 59 -8.91 -3.38 -10.62
N VAL A 60 -9.07 -3.84 -9.37
CA VAL A 60 -9.18 -2.95 -8.20
C VAL A 60 -7.88 -2.18 -7.98
N TYR A 61 -6.73 -2.85 -8.02
CA TYR A 61 -5.44 -2.17 -7.81
C TYR A 61 -5.13 -1.16 -8.91
N LYS A 62 -5.40 -1.49 -10.17
CA LYS A 62 -5.25 -0.59 -11.31
C LYS A 62 -6.13 0.65 -11.18
N LYS A 63 -7.38 0.49 -10.74
CA LYS A 63 -8.28 1.61 -10.47
C LYS A 63 -7.76 2.48 -9.33
N VAL A 64 -7.49 1.88 -8.18
CA VAL A 64 -7.11 2.58 -6.94
C VAL A 64 -5.76 3.30 -7.09
N ARG A 65 -4.74 2.61 -7.61
CA ARG A 65 -3.40 3.22 -7.82
C ARG A 65 -3.40 4.24 -8.95
N GLY A 66 -4.14 3.98 -10.03
CA GLY A 66 -4.25 4.89 -11.16
C GLY A 66 -5.23 6.05 -10.97
N GLY A 67 -5.88 6.16 -9.81
CA GLY A 67 -6.87 7.21 -9.52
C GLY A 67 -8.07 7.21 -10.49
N LYS A 68 -8.43 6.05 -11.07
CA LYS A 68 -9.48 5.98 -12.08
C LYS A 68 -10.86 6.00 -11.44
N VAL A 69 -11.81 6.64 -12.12
CA VAL A 69 -13.22 6.69 -11.68
C VAL A 69 -13.92 5.36 -11.93
N ASN A 70 -13.70 4.76 -13.11
CA ASN A 70 -14.42 3.58 -13.60
C ASN A 70 -13.48 2.41 -13.89
N TYR A 71 -14.05 1.21 -13.89
CA TYR A 71 -13.43 -0.02 -14.38
C TYR A 71 -13.57 -0.13 -15.90
N ALA A 72 -12.69 -0.88 -16.56
CA ALA A 72 -12.86 -1.19 -17.97
C ALA A 72 -14.00 -2.19 -18.19
N ASP A 73 -14.64 -2.17 -19.37
CA ASP A 73 -15.73 -3.09 -19.70
C ASP A 73 -15.36 -4.56 -19.55
N SER A 74 -14.13 -4.91 -19.93
CA SER A 74 -13.57 -6.26 -19.78
C SER A 74 -13.39 -6.69 -18.32
N GLU A 75 -13.35 -5.74 -17.39
CA GLU A 75 -13.18 -5.98 -15.95
C GLU A 75 -14.54 -6.14 -15.24
N LEU A 76 -15.63 -5.60 -15.81
CA LEU A 76 -16.94 -5.50 -15.16
C LEU A 76 -17.50 -6.85 -14.69
N LYS A 77 -17.32 -7.92 -15.47
CA LYS A 77 -17.81 -9.26 -15.07
C LYS A 77 -17.15 -9.75 -13.77
N TYR A 78 -15.88 -9.43 -13.56
CA TYR A 78 -15.13 -9.82 -12.36
C TYR A 78 -15.51 -8.93 -11.18
N ILE A 79 -15.71 -7.63 -11.44
CA ILE A 79 -16.16 -6.68 -10.42
C ILE A 79 -17.57 -7.00 -9.92
N SER A 80 -18.46 -7.50 -10.79
CA SER A 80 -19.78 -8.00 -10.37
C SER A 80 -19.66 -9.17 -9.40
N LYS A 81 -18.79 -10.15 -9.66
CA LYS A 81 -18.52 -11.26 -8.73
C LYS A 81 -17.99 -10.79 -7.38
N LEU A 82 -17.06 -9.82 -7.40
CA LEU A 82 -16.59 -9.19 -6.15
C LEU A 82 -17.75 -8.53 -5.39
N LYS A 83 -18.63 -7.78 -6.06
CA LYS A 83 -19.80 -7.16 -5.43
C LYS A 83 -20.71 -8.21 -4.78
N GLU A 84 -20.94 -9.33 -5.44
CA GLU A 84 -21.76 -10.42 -4.90
C GLU A 84 -21.12 -11.05 -3.65
N GLY A 85 -19.82 -11.36 -3.69
CA GLY A 85 -19.11 -11.89 -2.52
C GLY A 85 -19.11 -10.92 -1.33
N LEU A 86 -18.96 -9.62 -1.58
CA LEU A 86 -18.97 -8.60 -0.53
C LEU A 86 -20.35 -8.39 0.11
N ARG A 87 -21.44 -8.64 -0.62
CA ARG A 87 -22.81 -8.55 -0.05
C ARG A 87 -23.00 -9.50 1.12
N GLY A 88 -22.39 -10.70 1.08
CA GLY A 88 -22.47 -11.69 2.16
C GLY A 88 -21.92 -11.19 3.50
N VAL A 89 -21.09 -10.15 3.48
CA VAL A 89 -20.49 -9.52 4.67
C VAL A 89 -20.89 -8.06 4.82
N ASN A 90 -21.97 -7.63 4.17
CA ASN A 90 -22.48 -6.26 4.20
C ASN A 90 -21.43 -5.19 3.83
N MET A 91 -20.53 -5.51 2.89
CA MET A 91 -19.58 -4.55 2.33
C MET A 91 -19.99 -4.13 0.92
N THR A 92 -19.77 -2.85 0.62
CA THR A 92 -19.87 -2.36 -0.75
C THR A 92 -18.52 -2.49 -1.46
N LEU A 93 -18.56 -2.42 -2.80
CA LEU A 93 -17.32 -2.31 -3.58
C LEU A 93 -16.48 -1.09 -3.17
N LYS A 94 -17.14 0.02 -2.80
CA LYS A 94 -16.46 1.24 -2.38
C LYS A 94 -15.70 1.04 -1.07
N ASP A 95 -16.28 0.31 -0.12
CA ASP A 95 -15.59 -0.03 1.14
C ASP A 95 -14.32 -0.85 0.85
N PHE A 96 -14.43 -1.84 -0.03
CA PHE A 96 -13.28 -2.64 -0.45
C PHE A 96 -12.20 -1.78 -1.14
N GLU A 97 -12.58 -0.90 -2.07
CA GLU A 97 -11.67 0.05 -2.72
C GLU A 97 -10.95 0.95 -1.70
N LEU A 98 -11.65 1.43 -0.67
CA LEU A 98 -11.06 2.24 0.41
C LEU A 98 -10.06 1.45 1.25
N LEU A 99 -10.33 0.17 1.55
CA LEU A 99 -9.37 -0.69 2.25
C LEU A 99 -8.09 -0.90 1.42
N ILE A 100 -8.24 -1.10 0.10
CA ILE A 100 -7.08 -1.20 -0.79
C ILE A 100 -6.32 0.13 -0.86
N LEU A 101 -7.01 1.27 -0.92
CA LEU A 101 -6.40 2.60 -0.91
C LEU A 101 -5.61 2.84 0.38
N LEU A 102 -6.19 2.51 1.54
CA LEU A 102 -5.52 2.60 2.84
C LEU A 102 -4.23 1.78 2.85
N LYS A 103 -4.30 0.54 2.36
CA LYS A 103 -3.11 -0.33 2.23
C LYS A 103 -2.05 0.27 1.30
N VAL A 104 -2.43 0.85 0.17
CA VAL A 104 -1.51 1.48 -0.78
C VAL A 104 -0.84 2.70 -0.15
N ARG A 105 -1.62 3.60 0.47
CA ARG A 105 -1.10 4.83 1.11
C ARG A 105 -0.20 4.51 2.30
N SER A 106 -0.61 3.58 3.16
CA SER A 106 0.24 3.11 4.25
C SER A 106 1.57 2.57 3.71
N ASN A 107 1.55 1.75 2.66
CA ASN A 107 2.79 1.25 2.08
C ASN A 107 3.69 2.37 1.52
N GLN A 108 3.12 3.44 0.95
CA GLN A 108 3.85 4.62 0.48
C GLN A 108 4.43 5.44 1.63
N GLU A 109 3.70 5.57 2.74
CA GLU A 109 4.15 6.30 3.93
C GLU A 109 5.32 5.58 4.63
N PHE A 110 5.25 4.25 4.69
CA PHE A 110 6.28 3.42 5.33
C PHE A 110 7.52 3.15 4.48
N HIS A 111 7.37 3.03 3.16
CA HIS A 111 8.45 2.62 2.25
C HIS A 111 8.78 3.68 1.19
N GLY A 112 8.12 4.84 1.23
CA GLY A 112 8.23 5.90 0.23
C GLY A 112 7.41 5.63 -1.04
N ASN A 113 7.37 6.62 -1.93
CA ASN A 113 6.83 6.49 -3.30
C ASN A 113 7.83 5.79 -4.21
N GLU A 114 8.18 4.58 -3.84
CA GLU A 114 9.03 3.73 -4.66
C GLU A 114 8.30 3.31 -5.92
N THR A 115 8.74 3.84 -7.06
CA THR A 115 8.29 3.40 -8.37
C THR A 115 9.05 2.16 -8.80
N GLN A 116 8.51 1.45 -9.79
CA GLN A 116 9.22 0.35 -10.42
C GLN A 116 10.56 0.80 -11.00
N GLU A 117 10.64 1.99 -11.59
CA GLU A 117 11.90 2.57 -12.06
C GLU A 117 12.90 2.78 -10.93
N HIS A 118 12.48 3.36 -9.79
CA HIS A 118 13.36 3.54 -8.64
C HIS A 118 13.83 2.20 -8.06
N ALA A 119 12.94 1.21 -8.00
CA ALA A 119 13.29 -0.14 -7.55
C ALA A 119 14.30 -0.82 -8.52
N LYS A 120 14.12 -0.66 -9.83
CA LYS A 120 15.08 -1.11 -10.87
C LYS A 120 16.43 -0.40 -10.75
N GLN A 121 16.45 0.89 -10.47
CA GLN A 121 17.71 1.63 -10.30
C GLN A 121 18.48 1.13 -9.08
N ARG A 122 17.81 0.82 -7.97
CA ARG A 122 18.49 0.28 -6.77
C ARG A 122 19.03 -1.14 -6.95
N LEU A 123 18.51 -1.92 -7.90
CA LEU A 123 19.17 -3.18 -8.30
C LEU A 123 20.58 -2.95 -8.87
N GLN A 124 20.94 -1.74 -9.30
CA GLN A 124 22.31 -1.46 -9.76
C GLN A 124 23.31 -1.41 -8.61
N ILE A 125 22.87 -0.97 -7.42
CA ILE A 125 23.67 -0.90 -6.20
C ILE A 125 23.39 -2.08 -5.24
N PHE A 126 22.86 -3.19 -5.77
CA PHE A 126 22.50 -4.36 -4.95
C PHE A 126 23.76 -4.96 -4.30
N PRO A 127 23.74 -5.30 -3.00
CA PRO A 127 24.91 -5.85 -2.33
C PRO A 127 25.37 -7.17 -2.98
N GLU A 128 26.68 -7.35 -3.15
CA GLU A 128 27.25 -8.55 -3.79
C GLU A 128 26.90 -9.83 -3.02
N GLU A 129 26.81 -9.74 -1.70
CA GLU A 129 26.50 -10.85 -0.79
C GLU A 129 25.14 -11.47 -1.07
N ILE A 130 24.20 -10.70 -1.63
CA ILE A 130 22.86 -11.14 -2.05
C ILE A 130 22.65 -10.98 -3.56
N GLY A 131 23.73 -10.82 -4.32
CA GLY A 131 23.72 -10.50 -5.75
C GLY A 131 23.04 -11.58 -6.61
N PHE A 132 22.93 -12.81 -6.12
CA PHE A 132 22.23 -13.91 -6.80
C PHE A 132 20.71 -13.67 -6.94
N PHE A 133 20.11 -12.75 -6.18
CA PHE A 133 18.72 -12.33 -6.40
C PHE A 133 18.55 -11.27 -7.49
N LYS A 134 19.63 -10.61 -7.93
CA LYS A 134 19.56 -9.48 -8.89
C LYS A 134 18.92 -9.90 -10.22
N GLU A 135 19.34 -11.02 -10.77
CA GLU A 135 18.82 -11.51 -12.07
C GLU A 135 17.34 -11.96 -11.96
N PRO A 136 16.91 -12.76 -10.95
CA PRO A 136 15.49 -13.02 -10.72
C PRO A 136 14.63 -11.76 -10.57
N LEU A 137 15.12 -10.74 -9.85
CA LEU A 137 14.40 -9.50 -9.64
C LEU A 137 14.26 -8.67 -10.93
N LEU A 138 15.28 -8.64 -11.79
CA LEU A 138 15.17 -8.04 -13.13
C LEU A 138 14.11 -8.73 -13.99
N LYS A 139 14.09 -10.08 -13.98
CA LYS A 139 13.07 -10.87 -14.70
C LYS A 139 11.66 -10.56 -14.18
N LEU A 140 11.50 -10.43 -12.87
CA LEU A 140 10.24 -10.02 -12.24
C LEU A 140 9.76 -8.68 -12.79
N PHE A 141 10.62 -7.65 -12.82
CA PHE A 141 10.19 -6.33 -13.29
C PHE A 141 9.83 -6.32 -14.78
N ASN A 142 10.59 -7.04 -15.62
CA ASN A 142 10.27 -7.16 -17.04
C ASN A 142 8.93 -7.87 -17.27
N ALA A 143 8.61 -8.90 -16.47
CA ALA A 143 7.32 -9.58 -16.56
C ALA A 143 6.15 -8.65 -16.21
N LEU A 144 6.30 -7.82 -15.17
CA LEU A 144 5.28 -6.84 -14.78
C LEU A 144 4.99 -5.82 -15.90
N GLU A 145 6.03 -5.34 -16.59
CA GLU A 145 5.90 -4.46 -17.76
C GLU A 145 5.19 -5.14 -18.94
N ILE A 146 5.59 -6.37 -19.28
CA ILE A 146 4.96 -7.15 -20.37
C ILE A 146 3.47 -7.39 -20.09
N TRP A 147 3.12 -7.65 -18.83
CA TRP A 147 1.74 -7.92 -18.41
C TRP A 147 0.92 -6.65 -18.13
N ASN A 148 1.54 -5.47 -18.24
CA ASN A 148 0.91 -4.17 -18.01
C ASN A 148 0.18 -4.10 -16.65
N ILE A 149 0.87 -4.57 -15.60
CA ILE A 149 0.40 -4.58 -14.20
C ILE A 149 0.79 -3.30 -13.48
#